data_AF-A0A376F154-F1
#
_entry.id   AF-A0A376F154-F1
#
_cell.length_a   1.000
_cell.length_b   1.000
_cell.length_c   1.000
_cell.angle_alpha   90.00
_cell.angle_beta   90.00
_cell.angle_gamma   90.00
#
_symmetry.space_group_name_H-M   'P 1'
#
loop_
_entity.id
_entity.type
_entity.pdbx_description
1 polymer ?
#
loop_
_entity_poly.entity_id
_entity_poly.type
_entity_poly.pdbx_seq_one_letter_code
_entity_poly.pdbx_strand_id
1 'polypeptide(L)'
;MRLLNIQKQQTPLFSTGDIIKQEEAFTDVLSELFEDLYLTGKNGDGLGQFLTPMDISSLTASLQATSGQSGTFYEECCGAGSMTLARLRERCRREGHYLEQAVQMNDIDPLMVKMAIVQIMAPVAFKDVDIKSVKIFNGNALLNNLKKSFSYTSYHNKNKKYKINLTFSFL
;
A
#
# COMPACT_ATOMS: atom_id res chain seq x y z
N MET A 1 -9.93 23.20 9.88
CA MET A 1 -10.10 22.31 11.04
C MET A 1 -11.53 21.78 11.03
N ARG A 2 -11.77 20.63 10.37
CA ARG A 2 -13.06 19.93 10.46
C ARG A 2 -12.90 18.89 11.56
N LEU A 3 -13.52 19.16 12.70
CA LEU A 3 -13.69 18.21 13.79
C LEU A 3 -14.68 17.15 13.31
N LEU A 4 -14.19 15.98 12.90
CA LEU A 4 -15.03 14.79 12.83
C LEU A 4 -15.23 14.29 14.26
N ASN A 5 -16.42 14.59 14.75
CA ASN A 5 -16.92 14.21 16.05
C ASN A 5 -17.24 12.70 15.99
N ILE A 6 -16.22 11.85 16.15
CA ILE A 6 -16.42 10.40 16.27
C ILE A 6 -16.94 10.14 17.68
N GLN A 7 -18.25 10.29 17.83
CA GLN A 7 -19.01 9.65 18.90
C GLN A 7 -18.63 8.16 18.90
N LYS A 8 -18.35 7.61 20.07
CA LYS A 8 -18.17 6.17 20.34
C LYS A 8 -19.45 5.38 20.03
N GLN A 9 -19.90 5.41 18.78
CA GLN A 9 -20.88 4.48 18.25
C GLN A 9 -20.11 3.28 17.72
N GLN A 10 -20.55 2.09 18.10
CA GLN A 10 -20.12 0.83 17.51
C GLN A 10 -20.22 0.97 15.98
N THR A 11 -19.10 1.24 15.32
CA THR A 11 -19.04 1.29 13.87
C THR A 11 -19.43 -0.09 13.39
N PRO A 12 -20.46 -0.26 12.54
CA PRO A 12 -20.62 -1.52 11.84
C PRO A 12 -19.29 -1.76 11.13
N LEU A 13 -18.68 -2.92 11.39
CA LEU A 13 -17.40 -3.29 10.81
C LEU A 13 -17.60 -3.39 9.29
N PHE A 14 -17.54 -2.26 8.59
CA PHE A 14 -17.40 -2.24 7.14
C PHE A 14 -16.16 -3.07 6.86
N SER A 15 -16.32 -4.12 6.04
CA SER A 15 -15.15 -4.89 5.65
C SER A 15 -14.19 -3.93 4.95
N THR A 16 -12.88 -4.10 5.14
CA THR A 16 -11.87 -3.27 4.47
C THR A 16 -12.12 -3.18 2.95
N GLY A 17 -12.68 -4.24 2.36
CA GLY A 17 -13.10 -4.25 0.95
C GLY A 17 -14.23 -3.26 0.62
N ASP A 18 -15.20 -3.04 1.52
CA ASP A 18 -16.30 -2.10 1.28
C ASP A 18 -15.86 -0.64 1.34
N ILE A 19 -14.94 -0.32 2.26
CA ILE A 19 -14.28 1.00 2.31
C ILE A 19 -13.48 1.22 1.02
N ILE A 20 -12.65 0.24 0.63
CA ILE A 20 -11.81 0.35 -0.56
C ILE A 20 -12.66 0.50 -1.83
N LYS A 21 -13.81 -0.15 -1.94
CA LYS A 21 -14.70 0.02 -3.11
C LYS A 21 -15.19 1.45 -3.28
N GLN A 22 -15.40 2.18 -2.18
CA GLN A 22 -15.90 3.57 -2.18
C GLN A 22 -14.79 4.59 -2.41
N GLU A 23 -13.58 4.31 -1.94
CA GLU A 23 -12.43 5.20 -2.07
C GLU A 23 -11.81 5.20 -3.47
N GLU A 24 -10.94 6.16 -3.76
CA GLU A 24 -10.11 6.10 -4.97
C GLU A 24 -9.14 4.90 -4.91
N ALA A 25 -8.77 4.34 -6.07
CA ALA A 25 -7.76 3.30 -6.14
C ALA A 25 -6.45 3.75 -5.46
N PHE A 26 -5.87 2.84 -4.67
CA PHE A 26 -4.64 3.08 -3.90
C PHE A 26 -4.75 4.20 -2.84
N THR A 27 -5.95 4.44 -2.29
CA THR A 27 -6.10 5.25 -1.08
C THR A 27 -5.59 4.50 0.14
N ASP A 28 -4.81 5.17 0.99
CA ASP A 28 -4.37 4.63 2.27
C ASP A 28 -5.51 4.74 3.29
N VAL A 29 -6.09 3.59 3.66
CA VAL A 29 -7.25 3.49 4.55
C VAL A 29 -6.91 2.78 5.86
N LEU A 30 -5.77 2.07 5.90
CA LEU A 30 -5.38 1.30 7.08
C LEU A 30 -4.46 2.07 8.01
N SER A 31 -3.70 3.06 7.54
CA SER A 31 -2.75 3.78 8.41
C SER A 31 -3.44 4.53 9.54
N GLU A 32 -4.45 5.35 9.23
CA GLU A 32 -5.21 6.12 10.24
C GLU A 32 -5.91 5.16 11.23
N LEU A 33 -6.54 4.10 10.72
CA LEU A 33 -7.16 3.07 11.55
C LEU A 33 -6.14 2.38 12.48
N PHE A 34 -4.95 2.08 11.97
CA PHE A 34 -3.90 1.45 12.75
C PHE A 34 -3.36 2.40 13.83
N GLU A 35 -3.16 3.67 13.51
CA GLU A 35 -2.74 4.69 14.47
C GLU A 35 -3.77 4.83 15.61
N ASP A 36 -5.05 4.96 15.27
CA ASP A 36 -6.15 5.10 16.22
C ASP A 36 -6.28 3.88 17.14
N LEU A 37 -6.19 2.67 16.59
CA LEU A 37 -6.44 1.44 17.34
C LEU A 37 -5.20 0.91 18.09
N TYR A 38 -4.01 1.06 17.52
CA TYR A 38 -2.81 0.36 18.00
C TYR A 38 -1.71 1.27 18.52
N LEU A 39 -1.63 2.53 18.09
CA LEU A 39 -0.56 3.45 18.48
C LEU A 39 -1.01 4.52 19.48
N THR A 40 -2.27 4.91 19.45
CA THR A 40 -2.83 5.90 20.38
C THR A 40 -2.62 5.47 21.84
N GLY A 41 -1.97 6.35 22.62
CA GLY A 41 -1.69 6.11 24.04
C GLY A 41 -0.49 5.20 24.33
N LYS A 42 0.19 4.67 23.32
CA LYS A 42 1.39 3.83 23.52
C LYS A 42 2.69 4.60 23.69
N ASN A 43 2.75 5.89 23.37
CA ASN A 43 3.93 6.77 23.58
C ASN A 43 5.28 6.16 23.13
N GLY A 44 5.30 5.31 22.10
CA GLY A 44 6.50 4.63 21.62
C GLY A 44 6.74 3.21 22.17
N ASP A 45 5.87 2.66 23.01
CA ASP A 45 5.94 1.25 23.43
C ASP A 45 5.77 0.30 22.23
N GLY A 46 6.73 -0.61 22.05
CA GLY A 46 6.82 -1.53 20.90
C GLY A 46 7.93 -1.13 19.93
N LEU A 47 7.69 -1.23 18.62
CA LEU A 47 8.65 -0.81 17.58
C LEU A 47 8.70 0.70 17.36
N GLY A 48 7.86 1.49 18.04
CA GLY A 48 7.81 2.94 17.88
C GLY A 48 7.52 3.39 16.45
N GLN A 49 6.52 2.78 15.80
CA GLN A 49 6.18 3.08 14.42
C GLN A 49 5.61 4.49 14.26
N PHE A 50 6.05 5.16 13.20
CA PHE A 50 5.47 6.41 12.71
C PHE A 50 5.06 6.16 11.26
N LEU A 51 3.76 6.01 11.01
CA LEU A 51 3.28 5.88 9.65
C LEU A 51 3.30 7.25 8.98
N THR A 52 3.52 7.26 7.66
CA THR A 52 3.61 8.52 6.93
C THR A 52 2.20 9.09 6.76
N PRO A 53 1.92 10.31 7.26
CA PRO A 53 0.60 10.92 7.06
C PRO A 53 0.26 11.11 5.58
N MET A 54 -1.02 11.00 5.22
CA MET A 54 -1.47 11.03 3.83
C MET A 54 -1.04 12.32 3.09
N ASP A 55 -1.03 13.45 3.77
CA ASP A 55 -0.62 14.73 3.16
C ASP A 55 0.86 14.72 2.75
N ILE A 56 1.72 14.08 3.55
CA ILE A 56 3.16 13.97 3.29
C ILE A 56 3.44 13.01 2.14
N SER A 57 2.77 11.86 2.13
CA SER A 57 2.91 10.88 1.05
C SER A 57 2.37 11.43 -0.27
N SER A 58 1.25 12.15 -0.24
CA SER A 58 0.65 12.81 -1.41
C SER A 58 1.57 13.89 -1.97
N LEU A 59 2.11 14.77 -1.12
CA LEU A 59 3.08 15.78 -1.54
C LEU A 59 4.30 15.14 -2.21
N THR A 60 4.86 14.09 -1.60
CA THR A 60 6.03 13.41 -2.16
C THR A 60 5.73 12.76 -3.51
N ALA A 61 4.56 12.13 -3.66
CA ALA A 61 4.11 11.57 -4.93
C ALA A 61 3.98 12.65 -6.02
N SER A 62 3.40 13.81 -5.71
CA SER A 62 3.30 14.94 -6.65
C SER A 62 4.67 15.48 -7.07
N LEU A 63 5.62 15.59 -6.14
CA LEU A 63 6.99 15.99 -6.46
C LEU A 63 7.67 14.97 -7.39
N GLN A 64 7.49 13.68 -7.13
CA GLN A 64 8.06 12.60 -7.94
C GLN A 64 7.38 12.45 -9.32
N ALA A 65 6.11 12.85 -9.46
CA ALA A 65 5.33 12.71 -10.69
C ALA A 65 5.97 13.45 -11.88
N THR A 66 6.75 14.49 -11.61
CA THR A 66 7.48 15.29 -12.62
C THR A 66 8.59 14.51 -13.33
N SER A 67 9.05 13.39 -12.76
CA SER A 67 10.26 12.69 -13.22
C SER A 67 10.04 11.69 -14.36
N GLY A 68 8.81 11.42 -14.82
CA GLY A 68 8.51 10.61 -16.02
C GLY A 68 9.04 9.16 -16.05
N GLN A 69 9.77 8.70 -15.04
CA GLN A 69 10.48 7.43 -15.10
C GLN A 69 9.54 6.24 -14.96
N SER A 70 9.46 5.44 -16.02
CA SER A 70 9.06 4.03 -15.98
C SER A 70 10.19 3.22 -15.35
N GLY A 71 9.88 2.37 -14.37
CA GLY A 71 10.89 1.57 -13.66
C GLY A 71 10.32 0.80 -12.48
N THR A 72 11.19 0.32 -11.60
CA THR A 72 10.79 -0.25 -10.31
C THR A 72 10.87 0.84 -9.24
N PHE A 73 9.81 1.01 -8.45
CA PHE A 73 9.80 1.84 -7.26
C PHE A 73 10.17 0.98 -6.06
N TYR A 74 11.09 1.48 -5.22
CA TYR A 74 11.63 0.75 -4.09
C TYR A 74 11.29 1.47 -2.78
N GLU A 75 10.81 0.74 -1.79
CA GLU A 75 10.48 1.26 -0.45
C GLU A 75 10.91 0.24 0.63
N GLU A 76 12.12 0.41 1.18
CA GLU A 76 12.74 -0.60 2.07
C GLU A 76 12.23 -0.61 3.53
N CYS A 77 11.49 0.45 3.90
CA CYS A 77 10.85 0.64 5.21
C CYS A 77 9.40 1.10 4.99
N CYS A 78 8.60 0.25 4.36
CA CYS A 78 7.34 0.68 3.75
C CYS A 78 6.19 0.93 4.73
N GLY A 79 6.28 0.44 5.97
CA GLY A 79 5.17 0.48 6.91
C GLY A 79 3.89 -0.10 6.28
N ALA A 80 2.80 0.66 6.34
CA ALA A 80 1.53 0.31 5.70
C ALA A 80 1.50 0.49 4.16
N GLY A 81 2.58 1.01 3.57
CA GLY A 81 2.72 1.26 2.13
C GLY A 81 2.28 2.65 1.65
N SER A 82 2.10 3.62 2.55
CA SER A 82 1.51 4.94 2.25
C SER A 82 2.19 5.67 1.09
N MET A 83 3.52 5.62 0.98
CA MET A 83 4.26 6.28 -0.10
C MET A 83 4.04 5.60 -1.45
N THR A 84 4.16 4.27 -1.48
CA THR A 84 3.84 3.47 -2.67
C THR A 84 2.40 3.69 -3.12
N LEU A 85 1.43 3.69 -2.20
CA LEU A 85 0.02 3.94 -2.49
C LEU A 85 -0.21 5.32 -3.10
N ALA A 86 0.34 6.37 -2.48
CA ALA A 86 0.22 7.73 -3.01
C ALA A 86 0.80 7.86 -4.42
N ARG A 87 1.95 7.22 -4.69
CA ARG A 87 2.57 7.18 -6.02
C ARG A 87 1.70 6.44 -7.04
N LEU A 88 1.17 5.27 -6.69
CA LEU A 88 0.31 4.49 -7.57
C LEU A 88 -1.01 5.20 -7.85
N ARG A 89 -1.62 5.86 -6.86
CA ARG A 89 -2.80 6.71 -7.02
C ARG A 89 -2.53 7.84 -8.01
N GLU A 90 -1.43 8.58 -7.85
CA GLU A 90 -1.06 9.67 -8.75
C GLU A 90 -0.80 9.18 -10.18
N ARG A 91 -0.16 8.01 -10.34
CA ARG A 91 -0.02 7.38 -11.66
C ARG A 91 -1.36 6.93 -12.23
N CYS A 92 -2.24 6.34 -11.43
CA CYS A 92 -3.57 5.91 -11.86
C CYS A 92 -4.40 7.07 -12.41
N ARG A 93 -4.35 8.25 -11.76
CA ARG A 93 -5.00 9.47 -12.25
C ARG A 93 -4.49 9.94 -13.62
N ARG A 94 -3.24 9.65 -13.95
CA ARG A 94 -2.57 10.10 -15.19
C ARG A 94 -2.58 9.08 -16.32
N GLU A 95 -2.33 7.81 -15.99
CA GLU A 95 -2.08 6.71 -16.93
C GLU A 95 -3.33 5.85 -17.15
N GLY A 96 -4.33 5.94 -16.25
CA GLY A 96 -5.56 5.16 -16.30
C GLY A 96 -5.43 3.80 -15.61
N HIS A 97 -6.08 2.79 -16.18
CA HIS A 97 -6.37 1.52 -15.49
C HIS A 97 -5.14 0.61 -15.30
N TYR A 98 -4.24 0.51 -16.28
CA TYR A 98 -3.05 -0.35 -16.17
C TYR A 98 -1.78 0.49 -16.00
N LEU A 99 -1.07 0.28 -14.89
CA LEU A 99 0.16 1.00 -14.57
C LEU A 99 1.38 0.16 -14.94
N GLU A 100 2.18 0.67 -15.87
CA GLU A 100 3.48 0.08 -16.24
C GLU A 100 4.56 0.44 -15.19
N GLN A 101 4.26 0.13 -13.92
CA GLN A 101 5.08 0.40 -12.73
C GLN A 101 5.29 -0.91 -11.97
N ALA A 102 6.55 -1.30 -11.78
CA ALA A 102 6.90 -2.34 -10.83
C ALA A 102 7.10 -1.71 -9.44
N VAL A 103 6.70 -2.39 -8.37
CA VAL A 103 6.95 -1.96 -6.99
C VAL A 103 7.64 -3.07 -6.21
N GLN A 104 8.62 -2.67 -5.41
CA GLN A 104 9.33 -3.52 -4.48
C GLN A 104 9.33 -2.85 -3.11
N MET A 105 8.84 -3.57 -2.12
CA MET A 105 8.69 -3.03 -0.76
C MET A 105 9.26 -4.00 0.26
N ASN A 106 9.73 -3.47 1.37
CA ASN A 106 10.17 -4.25 2.51
C ASN A 106 9.75 -3.55 3.80
N ASP A 107 9.48 -4.32 4.84
CA ASP A 107 9.45 -3.81 6.21
C ASP A 107 9.99 -4.88 7.17
N ILE A 108 10.56 -4.45 8.29
CA ILE A 108 11.04 -5.35 9.34
C ILE A 108 9.86 -5.93 10.13
N ASP A 109 8.76 -5.19 10.28
CA ASP A 109 7.56 -5.66 10.98
C ASP A 109 6.66 -6.49 10.04
N PRO A 110 6.41 -7.78 10.37
CA PRO A 110 5.50 -8.62 9.60
C PRO A 110 4.07 -8.09 9.50
N LEU A 111 3.58 -7.32 10.47
CA LEU A 111 2.25 -6.71 10.41
C LEU A 111 2.20 -5.61 9.35
N MET A 112 3.21 -4.75 9.29
CA MET A 112 3.35 -3.72 8.26
C MET A 112 3.36 -4.34 6.86
N VAL A 113 4.14 -5.40 6.67
CA VAL A 113 4.16 -6.18 5.43
C VAL A 113 2.77 -6.68 5.04
N LYS A 114 2.00 -7.23 5.99
CA LYS A 114 0.63 -7.69 5.73
C LYS A 114 -0.30 -6.54 5.33
N MET A 115 -0.23 -5.41 6.03
CA MET A 115 -1.04 -4.23 5.69
C MET A 115 -0.70 -3.72 4.30
N ALA A 116 0.59 -3.56 3.97
CA ALA A 116 1.03 -3.13 2.66
C ALA A 116 0.54 -4.05 1.53
N ILE A 117 0.59 -5.39 1.73
CA ILE A 117 0.03 -6.35 0.77
C ILE A 117 -1.47 -6.11 0.56
N VAL A 118 -2.24 -5.98 1.64
CA VAL A 118 -3.69 -5.76 1.55
C VAL A 118 -4.01 -4.45 0.83
N GLN A 119 -3.37 -3.34 1.22
CA GLN A 119 -3.67 -2.03 0.65
C GLN A 119 -3.35 -1.94 -0.84
N ILE A 120 -2.25 -2.56 -1.30
CA ILE A 120 -1.85 -2.53 -2.72
C ILE A 120 -2.71 -3.45 -3.57
N MET A 121 -3.02 -4.64 -3.06
CA MET A 121 -3.73 -5.65 -3.86
C MET A 121 -5.24 -5.47 -3.85
N ALA A 122 -5.82 -4.80 -2.85
CA ALA A 122 -7.26 -4.62 -2.78
C ALA A 122 -7.84 -3.79 -3.95
N PRO A 123 -7.24 -2.67 -4.40
CA PRO A 123 -7.64 -2.02 -5.64
C PRO A 123 -7.55 -2.94 -6.86
N VAL A 124 -6.48 -3.74 -6.98
CA VAL A 124 -6.31 -4.70 -8.08
C VAL A 124 -7.39 -5.79 -8.06
N ALA A 125 -7.87 -6.18 -6.88
CA ALA A 125 -8.90 -7.22 -6.72
C ALA A 125 -10.33 -6.69 -6.90
N PHE A 126 -10.60 -5.45 -6.50
CA PHE A 126 -11.96 -4.91 -6.37
C PHE A 126 -12.29 -3.76 -7.33
N LYS A 127 -11.31 -3.24 -8.05
CA LYS A 127 -11.47 -2.15 -9.02
C LYS A 127 -10.89 -2.55 -10.37
N ASP A 128 -11.29 -1.85 -11.42
CA ASP A 128 -10.73 -2.01 -12.77
C ASP A 128 -9.37 -1.31 -12.86
N VAL A 129 -8.39 -1.75 -12.06
CA VAL A 129 -7.01 -1.24 -12.09
C VAL A 129 -6.03 -2.40 -11.96
N ASP A 130 -4.86 -2.26 -12.57
CA ASP A 130 -3.83 -3.29 -12.51
C ASP A 130 -2.43 -2.66 -12.60
N ILE A 131 -1.42 -3.39 -12.13
CA ILE A 131 -0.04 -2.93 -11.98
C ILE A 131 0.91 -4.01 -12.48
N LYS A 132 1.99 -3.60 -13.17
CA LYS A 132 2.95 -4.52 -13.80
C LYS A 132 3.45 -5.61 -12.84
N SER A 133 3.91 -5.24 -11.65
CA SER A 133 4.33 -6.22 -10.63
C SER A 133 4.49 -5.61 -9.25
N VAL A 134 4.31 -6.46 -8.23
CA VAL A 134 4.52 -6.17 -6.81
C VAL A 134 5.43 -7.26 -6.23
N LYS A 135 6.44 -6.87 -5.48
CA LYS A 135 7.21 -7.79 -4.61
C LYS A 135 7.29 -7.17 -3.22
N ILE A 136 6.88 -7.91 -2.20
CA ILE A 136 6.96 -7.44 -0.82
C ILE A 136 7.78 -8.43 -0.01
N PHE A 137 8.77 -7.90 0.70
CA PHE A 137 9.71 -8.62 1.54
C PHE A 137 9.45 -8.30 3.00
N ASN A 138 9.85 -9.22 3.87
CA ASN A 138 9.94 -8.98 5.31
C ASN A 138 11.38 -9.24 5.73
N GLY A 139 12.01 -8.28 6.40
CA GLY A 139 13.37 -8.45 6.87
C GLY A 139 14.06 -7.15 7.21
N ASN A 140 15.22 -7.28 7.85
CA ASN A 140 16.10 -6.18 8.12
C ASN A 140 16.87 -5.80 6.84
N ALA A 141 16.51 -4.66 6.24
CA ALA A 141 17.14 -4.15 5.02
C ALA A 141 18.65 -3.89 5.18
N LEU A 142 19.13 -3.60 6.39
CA LEU A 142 20.55 -3.34 6.66
C LEU A 142 21.40 -4.63 6.65
N LEU A 143 20.78 -5.79 6.90
CA LEU A 143 21.47 -7.08 6.97
C LEU A 143 21.32 -7.91 5.68
N ASN A 144 20.65 -7.36 4.66
CA ASN A 144 20.33 -8.03 3.40
C ASN A 144 19.68 -9.43 3.58
N ASN A 145 18.98 -9.62 4.70
CA ASN A 145 18.27 -10.87 5.02
C ASN A 145 16.77 -10.69 4.71
N LEU A 146 16.49 -10.39 3.45
CA LEU A 146 15.13 -10.12 3.00
C LEU A 146 14.44 -11.42 2.58
N LYS A 147 13.33 -11.73 3.25
CA LYS A 147 12.49 -12.86 2.90
C LYS A 147 11.31 -12.39 2.07
N LYS A 148 11.20 -12.90 0.84
CA LYS A 148 10.06 -12.59 -0.04
C LYS A 148 8.76 -13.14 0.59
N SER A 149 7.89 -12.24 1.01
CA SER A 149 6.61 -12.56 1.64
C SER A 149 5.47 -12.65 0.62
N PHE A 150 5.54 -11.83 -0.44
CA PHE A 150 4.52 -11.74 -1.48
C PHE A 150 5.13 -11.41 -2.85
N SER A 151 4.55 -11.98 -3.90
CA SER A 151 4.75 -11.45 -5.26
C SER A 151 3.51 -11.56 -6.11
N TYR A 152 3.32 -10.54 -6.95
CA TYR A 152 2.32 -10.44 -7.98
C TYR A 152 2.98 -9.92 -9.26
N THR A 153 2.60 -10.49 -10.41
CA THR A 153 2.99 -9.98 -11.72
C THR A 153 1.76 -10.05 -12.61
N SER A 154 1.40 -8.94 -13.24
CA SER A 154 0.41 -8.91 -14.30
C SER A 154 1.08 -9.10 -15.65
N TYR A 155 0.44 -9.87 -16.53
CA TYR A 155 0.84 -9.98 -17.93
C TYR A 155 -0.21 -9.29 -18.78
N HIS A 156 0.08 -8.06 -19.18
CA HIS A 156 -0.80 -7.32 -20.07
C HIS A 156 -0.67 -7.85 -21.51
N ASN A 157 -1.52 -8.81 -21.89
CA ASN A 157 -1.68 -9.21 -23.28
C ASN A 157 -2.77 -8.33 -23.92
N LYS A 158 -2.46 -7.66 -25.05
CA LYS A 158 -3.41 -6.79 -25.79
C LYS A 158 -4.73 -7.50 -26.14
N ASN A 159 -4.73 -8.83 -26.14
CA ASN A 159 -5.91 -9.68 -26.26
C ASN A 159 -6.11 -10.47 -24.95
N LYS A 160 -7.01 -9.98 -24.09
CA LYS A 160 -7.43 -10.50 -22.77
C LYS A 160 -7.06 -11.96 -22.45
N LYS A 161 -6.16 -12.12 -21.46
CA LYS A 161 -6.19 -13.12 -20.36
C LYS A 161 -5.01 -12.84 -19.42
N TYR A 162 -5.30 -12.36 -18.20
CA TYR A 162 -4.29 -12.15 -17.16
C TYR A 162 -3.85 -13.50 -16.59
N LYS A 163 -2.53 -13.76 -16.58
CA LYS A 163 -1.97 -14.88 -15.82
C LYS A 163 -1.51 -14.36 -14.46
N ILE A 164 -2.30 -14.59 -13.42
CA ILE A 164 -1.93 -14.20 -12.06
C ILE A 164 -1.02 -15.29 -11.48
N ASN A 165 0.24 -14.96 -11.22
CA ASN A 165 1.10 -15.79 -10.37
C ASN A 165 1.12 -15.17 -8.97
N LEU A 166 0.36 -15.78 -8.05
CA LEU A 166 0.34 -15.38 -6.65
C LEU A 166 1.17 -16.36 -5.84
N THR A 167 2.12 -15.87 -5.05
CA THR A 167 2.89 -16.72 -4.14
C THR A 167 2.91 -16.06 -2.77
N PHE A 168 2.40 -16.77 -1.77
CA PHE A 168 2.49 -16.41 -0.36
C PHE A 168 3.51 -17.32 0.32
N SER A 169 4.45 -16.72 1.04
CA SER A 169 5.37 -17.45 1.90
C SER A 169 5.12 -17.02 3.34
N PHE A 170 4.20 -17.67 4.03
CA PHE A 170 4.11 -17.55 5.48
C PHE A 170 5.21 -18.42 6.10
N LEU A 171 6.29 -17.80 6.61
CA LEU A 171 6.95 -18.36 7.80
C LEU A 171 7.19 -17.25 8.81
#